data_AF-A0A3D5BU13-F1
#
_entry.id   AF-A0A3D5BU13-F1
#
_cell.length_a   1.000
_cell.length_b   1.000
_cell.length_c   1.000
_cell.angle_alpha   90.00
_cell.angle_beta   90.00
_cell.angle_gamma   90.00
#
_symmetry.space_group_name_H-M   'P 1'
#
loop_
_entity.id
_entity.type
_entity.pdbx_description
1 polymer ?
#
loop_
_entity_poly.entity_id
_entity_poly.type
_entity_poly.pdbx_seq_one_letter_code
_entity_poly.pdbx_strand_id
1 'polypeptide(L)'
;MKKIHLREIRMLGILAMVLVLVAVSASAEAASWKSKYQRFSAVCGEAIAVSEVVCIKAADGKAYKADADDSSLRPAVGVAGKACSAAGTVEIVVEGIVTGMTAASPGGRLFLSASPAGALTTTQPTNAQPMGWVMPGTAGTGTSTTYFIKVVTPASPPAGY
;
A
#
# COMPACT_ATOMS: atom_id res chain seq x y z
N MET A 1 -33.00 3.28 -59.50
CA MET A 1 -33.33 2.95 -58.09
C MET A 1 -32.25 2.10 -57.40
N LYS A 2 -30.93 2.42 -57.50
CA LYS A 2 -29.83 1.61 -56.89
C LYS A 2 -29.05 2.31 -55.75
N LYS A 3 -29.28 3.61 -55.49
CA LYS A 3 -28.48 4.40 -54.53
C LYS A 3 -28.93 4.28 -53.06
N ILE A 4 -30.16 3.80 -52.81
CA ILE A 4 -30.74 3.73 -51.45
C ILE A 4 -30.08 2.61 -50.63
N HIS A 5 -29.94 1.40 -51.19
CA HIS A 5 -29.33 0.27 -50.48
C HIS A 5 -27.84 0.47 -50.16
N LEU A 6 -27.12 1.28 -50.95
CA LEU A 6 -25.69 1.56 -50.70
C LEU A 6 -25.47 2.49 -49.49
N ARG A 7 -26.40 3.41 -49.21
CA ARG A 7 -26.35 4.27 -48.00
C ARG A 7 -26.64 3.48 -46.74
N GLU A 8 -27.58 2.55 -46.79
CA GLU A 8 -27.97 1.69 -45.66
C GLU A 8 -26.86 0.70 -45.32
N ILE A 9 -26.23 0.08 -46.31
CA ILE A 9 -25.07 -0.81 -46.10
C ILE A 9 -23.88 -0.04 -45.50
N ARG A 10 -23.65 1.21 -45.92
CA ARG A 10 -22.60 2.07 -45.35
C ARG A 10 -22.90 2.48 -43.90
N MET A 11 -24.15 2.82 -43.58
CA MET A 11 -24.58 3.13 -42.22
C MET A 11 -24.47 1.93 -41.28
N LEU A 12 -24.84 0.73 -41.75
CA LEU A 12 -24.71 -0.51 -40.98
C LEU A 12 -23.24 -0.85 -40.70
N GLY A 13 -22.35 -0.63 -41.69
CA GLY A 13 -20.90 -0.80 -41.52
C GLY A 13 -20.30 0.17 -40.50
N ILE A 14 -20.71 1.44 -40.51
CA ILE A 14 -20.28 2.44 -39.52
C ILE A 14 -20.82 2.09 -38.13
N LEU A 15 -22.08 1.68 -38.03
CA LEU A 15 -22.68 1.28 -36.75
C LEU A 15 -21.98 0.04 -36.16
N ALA A 16 -21.68 -0.96 -36.98
CA ALA A 16 -20.93 -2.14 -36.55
C ALA A 16 -19.50 -1.77 -36.11
N MET A 17 -18.83 -0.86 -36.82
CA MET A 17 -17.51 -0.37 -36.45
C MET A 17 -17.52 0.40 -35.12
N VAL A 18 -18.53 1.26 -34.89
CA VAL A 18 -18.71 1.98 -33.62
C VAL A 18 -19.02 1.00 -32.49
N LEU A 19 -19.84 -0.02 -32.75
CA LEU A 19 -20.13 -1.06 -31.75
C LEU A 19 -18.88 -1.85 -31.36
N VAL A 20 -18.02 -2.17 -32.35
CA VAL A 20 -16.72 -2.82 -32.12
C VAL A 20 -15.77 -1.89 -31.36
N LEU A 21 -15.74 -0.60 -31.69
CA LEU A 21 -14.89 0.39 -30.98
C LEU A 21 -15.30 0.53 -29.50
N VAL A 22 -16.61 0.54 -29.22
CA VAL A 22 -17.14 0.61 -27.86
C VAL A 22 -16.90 -0.70 -27.10
N ALA A 23 -17.05 -1.86 -27.75
CA ALA A 23 -16.76 -3.16 -27.14
C ALA A 23 -15.26 -3.36 -26.81
N VAL A 24 -14.35 -2.84 -27.65
CA VAL A 24 -12.89 -2.85 -27.39
C VAL A 24 -12.52 -1.93 -26.22
N SER A 25 -13.28 -0.86 -25.97
CA SER A 25 -13.07 0.01 -24.79
C SER A 25 -13.58 -0.60 -23.47
N ALA A 26 -14.32 -1.71 -23.52
CA ALA A 26 -14.81 -2.43 -22.34
C ALA A 26 -13.90 -3.58 -21.90
N SER A 27 -12.83 -3.89 -22.65
CA SER A 27 -11.91 -4.97 -22.27
C SER A 27 -10.85 -4.48 -21.28
N ALA A 28 -11.22 -4.57 -20.00
CA ALA A 28 -10.42 -4.87 -18.83
C ALA A 28 -11.03 -4.11 -17.66
N GLU A 29 -11.93 -4.75 -16.92
CA GLU A 29 -12.13 -4.36 -15.53
C GLU A 29 -10.83 -4.70 -14.78
N ALA A 30 -9.85 -3.79 -14.88
CA ALA A 30 -8.71 -3.77 -13.99
C ALA A 30 -9.27 -3.82 -12.57
N ALA A 31 -8.74 -4.73 -11.73
CA ALA A 31 -9.16 -4.90 -10.35
C ALA A 31 -9.49 -3.54 -9.71
N SER A 32 -10.78 -3.29 -9.42
CA SER A 32 -11.21 -2.03 -8.82
C SER A 32 -10.95 -2.09 -7.32
N TRP A 33 -9.74 -1.69 -6.92
CA TRP A 33 -9.36 -1.61 -5.51
C TRP A 33 -10.13 -0.46 -4.85
N LYS A 34 -11.05 -0.78 -3.94
CA LYS A 34 -11.68 0.20 -3.06
C LYS A 34 -10.72 0.48 -1.90
N SER A 35 -9.97 1.56 -1.97
CA SER A 35 -9.05 1.95 -0.91
C SER A 35 -9.80 2.59 0.25
N LYS A 36 -9.64 2.04 1.45
CA LYS A 36 -9.90 2.77 2.70
C LYS A 36 -8.55 3.12 3.34
N TYR A 37 -8.48 4.30 3.92
CA TYR A 37 -7.30 4.74 4.66
C TYR A 37 -7.70 4.98 6.11
N GLN A 38 -7.04 4.29 7.04
CA GLN A 38 -7.06 4.62 8.45
C GLN A 38 -5.71 5.21 8.83
N ARG A 39 -5.71 6.46 9.28
CA ARG A 39 -4.50 7.21 9.58
C ARG A 39 -4.67 7.98 10.89
N PHE A 40 -3.56 8.21 11.57
CA PHE A 40 -3.46 9.13 12.70
C PHE A 40 -2.12 9.84 12.67
N SER A 41 -1.96 10.88 13.49
CA SER A 41 -0.73 11.67 13.55
C SER A 41 -0.10 11.59 14.93
N ALA A 42 1.23 11.64 14.99
CA ALA A 42 1.99 11.65 16.23
C ALA A 42 3.20 12.58 16.14
N VAL A 43 3.72 13.02 17.29
CA VAL A 43 4.97 13.79 17.37
C VAL A 43 6.16 12.85 17.23
N CYS A 44 7.11 13.22 16.40
CA CYS A 44 8.29 12.41 16.13
C CYS A 44 9.35 12.58 17.21
N GLY A 45 9.85 11.46 17.73
CA GLY A 45 11.02 11.41 18.61
C GLY A 45 12.34 11.43 17.85
N GLU A 46 12.31 11.07 16.56
CA GLU A 46 13.45 11.09 15.64
C GLU A 46 13.02 11.53 14.23
N ALA A 47 13.95 11.63 13.29
CA ALA A 47 13.60 11.88 11.89
C ALA A 47 13.05 10.60 11.25
N ILE A 48 11.85 10.69 10.65
CA ILE A 48 11.17 9.56 10.00
C ILE A 48 10.88 9.95 8.54
N ALA A 49 11.30 9.10 7.61
CA ALA A 49 11.06 9.25 6.19
C ALA A 49 9.75 8.57 5.75
N VAL A 50 9.25 8.92 4.57
CA VAL A 50 8.08 8.25 3.98
C VAL A 50 8.40 6.79 3.73
N SER A 51 7.41 5.90 3.94
CA SER A 51 7.53 4.44 3.84
C SER A 51 8.33 3.74 4.94
N GLU A 52 8.78 4.46 5.97
CA GLU A 52 9.35 3.83 7.15
C GLU A 52 8.26 3.33 8.10
N VAL A 53 8.47 2.15 8.68
CA VAL A 53 7.60 1.55 9.70
C VAL A 53 7.84 2.24 11.04
N VAL A 54 6.75 2.59 11.73
CA VAL A 54 6.76 3.41 12.93
C VAL A 54 6.17 2.63 14.11
N CYS A 55 6.69 2.87 15.30
CA CYS A 55 6.14 2.47 16.59
C CYS A 55 5.84 3.71 17.46
N ILE A 56 5.00 3.56 18.47
CA ILE A 56 4.85 4.57 19.53
C ILE A 56 5.60 4.06 20.76
N LYS A 57 6.62 4.79 21.18
CA LYS A 57 7.45 4.39 22.33
C LYS A 57 6.69 4.68 23.62
N ALA A 58 6.53 3.67 24.47
CA ALA A 58 5.77 3.78 25.72
C ALA A 58 6.36 4.81 26.71
N ALA A 59 7.67 5.05 26.64
CA ALA A 59 8.36 5.93 27.57
C ALA A 59 7.97 7.42 27.43
N ASP A 60 7.65 7.88 26.22
CA ASP A 60 7.38 9.30 25.94
C ASP A 60 6.19 9.54 25.01
N GLY A 61 5.55 8.50 24.48
CA GLY A 61 4.40 8.59 23.59
C GLY A 61 4.73 9.14 22.20
N LYS A 62 6.00 9.20 21.81
CA LYS A 62 6.42 9.72 20.51
C LYS A 62 6.60 8.62 19.48
N ALA A 63 6.55 9.02 18.22
CA ALA A 63 6.80 8.16 17.07
C ALA A 63 8.30 7.94 16.85
N TYR A 64 8.69 6.68 16.71
CA TYR A 64 10.05 6.22 16.40
C TYR A 64 10.00 5.15 15.31
N LYS A 65 11.12 4.94 14.62
CA LYS A 65 11.28 3.82 13.69
C LYS A 65 11.12 2.51 14.45
N ALA A 66 10.26 1.65 13.95
CA ALA A 66 10.04 0.35 14.55
C ALA A 66 11.21 -0.59 14.23
N ASP A 67 11.54 -1.48 15.16
CA ASP A 67 12.58 -2.48 14.97
C ASP A 67 12.05 -3.84 15.45
N ALA A 68 12.23 -4.90 14.64
CA ALA A 68 11.72 -6.22 14.98
C ALA A 68 12.43 -6.86 16.19
N ASP A 69 13.69 -6.51 16.46
CA ASP A 69 14.49 -7.12 17.55
C ASP A 69 14.56 -6.24 18.80
N ASP A 70 14.14 -4.96 18.74
CA ASP A 70 14.07 -4.07 19.91
C ASP A 70 12.68 -4.09 20.57
N SER A 71 12.59 -4.68 21.77
CA SER A 71 11.35 -4.72 22.55
C SER A 71 10.76 -3.35 22.91
N SER A 72 11.58 -2.29 22.95
CA SER A 72 11.16 -0.92 23.25
C SER A 72 10.62 -0.16 22.03
N LEU A 73 10.92 -0.65 20.83
CA LEU A 73 10.45 -0.11 19.54
C LEU A 73 9.39 -1.02 18.90
N ARG A 74 8.74 -1.83 19.73
CA ARG A 74 7.60 -2.68 19.37
C ARG A 74 6.42 -2.41 20.32
N PRO A 75 5.18 -2.64 19.86
CA PRO A 75 4.81 -3.09 18.52
C PRO A 75 4.92 -1.99 17.45
N ALA A 76 5.13 -2.39 16.19
CA ALA A 76 4.91 -1.47 15.07
C ALA A 76 3.42 -1.11 14.98
N VAL A 77 3.12 0.16 14.73
CA VAL A 77 1.74 0.70 14.70
C VAL A 77 1.28 1.06 13.29
N GLY A 78 2.20 1.27 12.36
CA GLY A 78 1.87 1.65 10.99
C GLY A 78 3.09 2.09 10.19
N VAL A 79 2.86 2.65 9.01
CA VAL A 79 3.91 3.15 8.12
C VAL A 79 3.74 4.64 7.92
N ALA A 80 4.84 5.38 7.85
CA ALA A 80 4.83 6.82 7.63
C ALA A 80 4.32 7.15 6.22
N GLY A 81 3.13 7.77 6.14
CA GLY A 81 2.57 8.35 4.93
C GLY A 81 3.16 9.73 4.60
N LYS A 82 3.67 10.43 5.62
CA LYS A 82 4.35 11.72 5.48
C LYS A 82 5.55 11.79 6.41
N ALA A 83 6.71 12.20 5.87
CA ALA A 83 7.94 12.34 6.64
C ALA A 83 7.84 13.46 7.70
N CYS A 84 8.68 13.36 8.72
CA CYS A 84 8.88 14.37 9.74
C CYS A 84 10.37 14.50 10.11
N SER A 85 10.77 15.70 10.50
CA SER A 85 11.98 15.91 11.30
C SER A 85 11.71 15.56 12.77
N ALA A 86 12.79 15.41 13.56
CA ALA A 86 12.65 15.28 15.01
C ALA A 86 11.80 16.44 15.59
N ALA A 87 10.90 16.10 16.53
CA ALA A 87 9.87 16.99 17.10
C ALA A 87 8.79 17.51 16.13
N GLY A 88 8.81 17.11 14.86
CA GLY A 88 7.74 17.36 13.90
C GLY A 88 6.55 16.41 14.07
N THR A 89 5.58 16.48 13.17
CA THR A 89 4.42 15.57 13.14
C THR A 89 4.50 14.62 11.94
N VAL A 90 4.41 13.32 12.20
CA VAL A 90 4.29 12.26 11.18
C VAL A 90 2.82 11.91 10.94
N GLU A 91 2.47 11.59 9.70
CA GLU A 91 1.22 10.89 9.39
C GLU A 91 1.50 9.38 9.33
N ILE A 92 0.80 8.60 10.14
CA ILE A 92 0.96 7.15 10.25
C ILE A 92 -0.26 6.47 9.62
N VAL A 93 -0.01 5.62 8.63
CA VAL A 93 -1.01 4.79 7.94
C VAL A 93 -1.07 3.42 8.61
N VAL A 94 -2.21 3.10 9.21
CA VAL A 94 -2.46 1.81 9.90
C VAL A 94 -3.13 0.81 8.96
N GLU A 95 -4.03 1.31 8.12
CA GLU A 95 -4.66 0.56 7.05
C GLU A 95 -4.67 1.39 5.78
N GLY A 96 -4.32 0.76 4.65
CA GLY A 96 -4.44 1.36 3.34
C GLY A 96 -3.34 0.94 2.38
N ILE A 97 -3.22 1.71 1.31
CA ILE A 97 -2.26 1.44 0.24
C ILE A 97 -1.09 2.41 0.34
N VAL A 98 0.13 1.88 0.47
CA VAL A 98 1.36 2.68 0.45
C VAL A 98 2.24 2.22 -0.72
N THR A 99 3.02 3.15 -1.25
CA THR A 99 3.89 2.96 -2.41
C THR A 99 5.34 3.23 -2.02
N GLY A 100 6.30 2.69 -2.77
CA GLY A 100 7.72 3.08 -2.63
C GLY A 100 8.69 1.96 -2.24
N MET A 101 8.24 0.71 -2.16
CA MET A 101 9.15 -0.43 -2.10
C MET A 101 9.57 -0.84 -3.51
N THR A 102 10.88 -0.84 -3.76
CA THR A 102 11.48 -1.29 -5.02
C THR A 102 12.23 -2.59 -4.76
N ALA A 103 11.59 -3.75 -4.98
CA ALA A 103 12.20 -5.12 -5.10
C ALA A 103 11.29 -6.27 -4.60
N ALA A 104 10.03 -6.03 -4.25
CA ALA A 104 9.18 -7.10 -3.73
C ALA A 104 8.28 -7.71 -4.83
N SER A 105 8.23 -9.04 -4.89
CA SER A 105 7.35 -9.77 -5.81
C SER A 105 5.88 -9.63 -5.40
N PRO A 106 4.95 -9.39 -6.34
CA PRO A 106 3.51 -9.40 -6.05
C PRO A 106 3.09 -10.68 -5.31
N GLY A 107 2.20 -10.56 -4.33
CA GLY A 107 1.71 -11.67 -3.50
C GLY A 107 2.63 -12.05 -2.34
N GLY A 108 3.80 -11.43 -2.20
CA GLY A 108 4.66 -11.61 -1.03
C GLY A 108 4.06 -10.98 0.24
N ARG A 109 4.36 -11.57 1.39
CA ARG A 109 4.09 -10.95 2.70
C ARG A 109 5.19 -9.94 3.05
N LEU A 110 4.81 -8.87 3.71
CA LEU A 110 5.73 -7.88 4.25
C LEU A 110 5.75 -7.98 5.78
N PHE A 111 6.96 -7.99 6.33
CA PHE A 111 7.24 -8.01 7.75
C PHE A 111 8.04 -6.77 8.14
N LEU A 112 7.93 -6.38 9.41
CA LEU A 112 8.85 -5.43 10.02
C LEU A 112 10.28 -5.99 9.98
N SER A 113 11.26 -5.19 9.55
CA SER A 113 12.66 -5.59 9.55
C SER A 113 13.31 -5.38 10.93
N ALA A 114 14.31 -6.20 11.25
CA ALA A 114 15.23 -5.97 12.38
C ALA A 114 16.38 -5.03 12.00
N SER A 115 16.70 -4.90 10.70
CA SER A 115 17.76 -4.01 10.25
C SER A 115 17.58 -3.65 8.76
N PRO A 116 17.68 -2.36 8.38
CA PRO A 116 17.70 -1.20 9.26
C PRO A 116 16.32 -0.98 9.94
N ALA A 117 16.31 -0.32 11.10
CA ALA A 117 15.08 0.07 11.78
C ALA A 117 14.17 0.90 10.86
N GLY A 118 12.87 0.65 10.92
CA GLY A 118 11.86 1.26 10.07
C GLY A 118 11.76 0.65 8.67
N ALA A 119 12.57 -0.35 8.31
CA ALA A 119 12.43 -1.02 7.01
C ALA A 119 11.37 -2.13 7.01
N LEU A 120 10.86 -2.41 5.81
CA LEU A 120 10.04 -3.58 5.50
C LEU A 120 10.90 -4.65 4.83
N THR A 121 10.65 -5.91 5.15
CA THR A 121 11.33 -7.07 4.56
C THR A 121 10.32 -8.13 4.11
N THR A 122 10.67 -8.88 3.06
CA THR A 122 9.91 -10.06 2.61
C THR A 122 10.38 -11.35 3.31
N THR A 123 11.54 -11.31 3.97
CA THR A 123 12.08 -12.42 4.75
C THR A 123 11.60 -12.32 6.19
N GLN A 124 10.96 -13.37 6.70
CA GLN A 124 10.42 -13.39 8.05
C GLN A 124 11.55 -13.29 9.11
N PRO A 125 11.55 -12.27 9.99
CA PRO A 125 12.46 -12.20 11.14
C PRO A 125 12.00 -13.13 12.28
N THR A 126 12.88 -13.38 13.26
CA THR A 126 12.55 -14.19 14.46
C THR A 126 11.33 -13.66 15.19
N ASN A 127 11.28 -12.33 15.37
CA ASN A 127 10.19 -11.60 16.02
C ASN A 127 9.22 -11.01 14.97
N ALA A 128 8.72 -11.86 14.07
CA ALA A 128 7.95 -11.43 12.92
C ALA A 128 6.65 -10.69 13.30
N GLN A 129 6.54 -9.44 12.84
CA GLN A 129 5.28 -8.70 12.83
C GLN A 129 4.84 -8.48 11.37
N PRO A 130 3.74 -9.11 10.91
CA PRO A 130 3.25 -8.92 9.56
C PRO A 130 2.62 -7.52 9.40
N MET A 131 3.09 -6.79 8.40
CA MET A 131 2.66 -5.42 8.08
C MET A 131 1.66 -5.38 6.94
N GLY A 132 1.75 -6.34 6.00
CA GLY A 132 0.92 -6.28 4.81
C GLY A 132 1.29 -7.27 3.72
N TRP A 133 0.75 -7.00 2.54
CA TRP A 133 0.97 -7.79 1.33
C TRP A 133 1.36 -6.91 0.16
N VAL A 134 2.28 -7.41 -0.64
CA VAL A 134 2.76 -6.78 -1.86
C VAL A 134 1.70 -6.95 -2.96
N MET A 135 1.28 -5.85 -3.58
CA MET A 135 0.28 -5.86 -4.65
C MET A 135 0.93 -5.59 -6.01
N PRO A 136 0.44 -6.20 -7.10
CA PRO A 136 0.90 -5.84 -8.44
C PRO A 136 0.66 -4.33 -8.66
N GLY A 137 1.67 -3.63 -9.16
CA GLY A 137 1.56 -2.21 -9.47
C GLY A 137 0.57 -1.95 -10.61
N THR A 138 0.20 -0.68 -10.83
CA THR A 138 -0.68 -0.22 -11.92
C THR A 138 -0.12 -0.57 -13.32
N ALA A 139 1.19 -0.83 -13.42
CA ALA A 139 1.79 -1.46 -14.58
C ALA A 139 1.78 -2.98 -14.36
N GLY A 140 0.83 -3.67 -14.99
CA GLY A 140 0.84 -5.12 -15.06
C GLY A 140 2.22 -5.64 -15.46
N THR A 141 2.58 -6.79 -14.88
CA THR A 141 3.84 -7.55 -15.07
C THR A 141 5.10 -7.02 -14.37
N GLY A 142 5.55 -7.76 -13.35
CA GLY A 142 6.98 -7.93 -13.04
C GLY A 142 7.54 -7.17 -11.84
N THR A 143 6.94 -6.08 -11.37
CA THR A 143 7.43 -5.38 -10.16
C THR A 143 6.29 -4.68 -9.45
N SER A 144 6.19 -4.91 -8.13
CA SER A 144 5.19 -4.26 -7.30
C SER A 144 5.74 -2.96 -6.75
N THR A 145 5.08 -1.85 -7.05
CA THR A 145 5.39 -0.53 -6.48
C THR A 145 4.49 -0.18 -5.30
N THR A 146 3.51 -1.03 -5.01
CA THR A 146 2.37 -0.77 -4.14
C THR A 146 2.13 -1.93 -3.19
N TYR A 147 1.72 -1.66 -1.95
CA TYR A 147 1.40 -2.70 -0.97
C TYR A 147 0.21 -2.30 -0.11
N PHE A 148 -0.55 -3.31 0.32
CA PHE A 148 -1.66 -3.16 1.24
C PHE A 148 -1.16 -3.38 2.66
N ILE A 149 -1.34 -2.37 3.50
CA ILE A 149 -1.00 -2.42 4.91
C ILE A 149 -2.25 -2.73 5.70
N LYS A 150 -2.14 -3.73 6.56
CA LYS A 150 -3.05 -3.92 7.69
C LYS A 150 -2.18 -4.38 8.85
N VAL A 151 -1.92 -3.46 9.78
CA VAL A 151 -1.19 -3.80 10.99
C VAL A 151 -2.05 -4.76 11.80
N VAL A 152 -1.61 -6.01 11.92
CA VAL A 152 -2.24 -6.97 12.83
C VAL A 152 -1.65 -6.71 14.21
N THR A 153 -2.35 -5.92 15.01
CA THR A 153 -2.04 -5.86 16.44
C THR A 153 -2.41 -7.20 17.09
N PRO A 154 -1.59 -7.76 17.98
CA PRO A 154 -1.94 -8.98 18.70
C PRO A 154 -3.29 -8.81 19.43
N ALA A 155 -4.03 -9.91 19.55
CA ALA A 155 -5.43 -9.94 20.01
C ALA A 155 -5.66 -9.48 21.47
N SER A 156 -4.62 -9.10 22.21
CA SER A 156 -4.76 -8.34 23.44
C SER A 156 -3.67 -7.26 23.52
N PRO A 157 -3.99 -6.06 24.03
CA PRO A 157 -2.97 -5.13 24.50
C PRO A 157 -2.02 -5.87 25.46
N PRO A 158 -0.70 -5.62 25.44
CA PRO A 158 0.18 -6.02 26.53
C PRO A 158 -0.41 -5.49 27.85
N ALA A 159 -0.46 -6.31 28.89
CA ALA A 159 -0.97 -5.90 30.18
C ALA A 159 -0.15 -4.69 30.68
N GLY A 160 -0.82 -3.56 30.94
CA GLY A 160 -0.14 -2.33 31.40
C GLY A 160 -0.52 -1.02 30.68
N TYR A 161 -1.56 -1.02 29.84
CA TYR A 161 -2.33 0.20 29.55
C TYR A 161 -3.56 0.25 30.44
#